data_AF-A0A9E4QG17-F1
#
_entry.id   AF-A0A9E4QG17-F1
#
_cell.length_a   1.000
_cell.length_b   1.000
_cell.length_c   1.000
_cell.angle_alpha   90.00
_cell.angle_beta   90.00
_cell.angle_gamma   90.00
#
_symmetry.space_group_name_H-M   'P 1'
#
loop_
_entity.id
_entity.type
_entity.pdbx_description
1 polymer ?
#
loop_
_entity_poly.entity_id
_entity_poly.type
_entity_poly.pdbx_seq_one_letter_code
_entity_poly.pdbx_strand_id
1 'polypeptide(L)' 'MTVTLTLLSALVKGKEFTIQVKPNKGAVVIVNRTIPGEIKKIMSLN' A
#
# COMPACT_ATOMS: atom_id res chain seq x y z
N MET A 1 -5.42 -2.26 13.27
CA MET A 1 -5.61 -2.92 11.95
C MET A 1 -4.37 -2.66 11.12
N THR A 2 -3.72 -3.72 10.65
CA THR A 2 -2.49 -3.63 9.86
C THR A 2 -2.80 -4.10 8.45
N VAL A 3 -2.49 -3.29 7.44
CA VAL A 3 -2.66 -3.64 6.03
C VAL A 3 -1.27 -3.81 5.43
N THR A 4 -0.95 -5.04 5.03
CA THR A 4 0.31 -5.35 4.34
C THR A 4 0.02 -5.43 2.85
N LEU A 5 0.66 -4.55 2.07
CA LEU A 5 0.56 -4.56 0.62
C LEU A 5 1.78 -5.29 0.05
N THR A 6 1.55 -6.35 -0.71
CA THR A 6 2.59 -7.09 -1.44
C THR A 6 2.48 -6.80 -2.95
N LEU A 7 3.56 -7.08 -3.70
CA LEU A 7 3.57 -6.97 -5.18
C LEU A 7 3.19 -5.58 -5.73
N LEU A 8 3.77 -4.53 -5.15
CA LEU A 8 3.57 -3.12 -5.56
C LEU A 8 4.15 -2.77 -6.96
N SER A 9 4.45 -3.76 -7.82
CA SER A 9 5.14 -3.58 -9.11
C SER A 9 4.37 -2.71 -10.11
N ALA A 10 3.06 -2.59 -9.96
CA ALA A 10 2.24 -1.69 -10.79
C ALA A 10 2.27 -0.23 -10.33
N LEU A 11 2.81 0.06 -9.15
CA LEU A 11 2.82 1.41 -8.63
C LEU A 11 4.14 2.13 -8.92
N VAL A 12 4.02 3.36 -9.41
CA VAL A 12 5.14 4.16 -9.87
C VAL A 12 5.81 4.86 -8.69
N LYS A 13 7.14 4.75 -8.59
CA LYS A 13 7.97 5.43 -7.60
C LYS A 13 7.64 6.93 -7.55
N GLY A 14 7.52 7.48 -6.35
CA GLY A 14 7.26 8.90 -6.13
C GLY A 14 5.84 9.37 -6.49
N LYS A 15 4.95 8.47 -6.94
CA LYS A 15 3.53 8.79 -7.11
C LYS A 15 2.76 8.54 -5.83
N GLU A 16 1.70 9.32 -5.66
CA GLU A 16 0.70 9.09 -4.63
C GLU A 16 -0.22 7.94 -5.01
N PHE A 17 -0.68 7.23 -3.99
CA PHE A 17 -1.73 6.24 -4.08
C PHE A 17 -2.62 6.31 -2.85
N THR A 18 -3.86 5.86 -3.01
CA THR A 18 -4.85 5.86 -1.94
C THR A 18 -5.20 4.42 -1.58
N ILE A 19 -5.25 4.14 -0.28
CA ILE A 19 -5.75 2.88 0.27
C ILE A 19 -7.11 3.18 0.87
N GLN A 20 -8.15 2.51 0.38
CA GLN A 20 -9.48 2.56 0.97
C GLN A 20 -9.80 1.23 1.64
N VAL A 21 -10.01 1.25 2.95
CA VAL A 21 -10.46 0.09 3.72
C VAL A 21 -11.93 0.28 4.06
N LYS A 22 -12.79 -0.55 3.47
CA LYS A 22 -14.24 -0.56 3.69
C LYS A 22 -14.62 -1.78 4.51
N PRO A 23 -14.87 -1.65 5.83
CA PRO A 23 -15.41 -2.74 6.62
C PRO A 23 -16.88 -3.00 6.26
N ASN A 24 -17.38 -4.22 6.50
CA ASN A 24 -18.77 -4.59 6.23
C ASN A 24 -19.78 -3.80 7.08
N LYS A 25 -19.35 -3.31 8.25
CA LYS A 25 -20.10 -2.41 9.13
C LYS A 25 -19.14 -1.38 9.72
N GLY A 26 -19.61 -0.14 9.87
CA GLY A 26 -18.82 0.97 10.43
C GLY A 26 -18.19 1.89 9.39
N ALA A 27 -17.28 2.75 9.83
CA ALA A 27 -16.71 3.81 9.00
C ALA A 27 -15.65 3.29 8.02
N VAL A 28 -15.63 3.88 6.81
CA VAL A 28 -14.58 3.66 5.82
C VAL A 28 -13.35 4.46 6.20
N VAL A 29 -12.17 3.86 6.11
CA VAL A 29 -10.89 4.53 6.35
C VAL A 29 -10.19 4.74 5.01
N ILE A 30 -9.84 5.98 4.70
CA ILE A 30 -9.10 6.37 3.49
C ILE A 30 -7.74 6.91 3.92
N VAL A 31 -6.68 6.37 3.35
CA VAL A 31 -5.30 6.77 3.65
C VAL A 31 -4.58 7.10 2.36
N ASN A 32 -4.09 8.33 2.25
CA ASN A 32 -3.21 8.74 1.16
C ASN A 32 -1.76 8.47 1.55
N ARG A 33 -1.02 7.83 0.68
CA ARG A 33 0.40 7.51 0.87
C ARG A 33 1.17 7.81 -0.41
N THR A 34 2.41 8.26 -0.26
CA THR A 34 3.35 8.42 -1.37
C THR A 34 4.29 7.24 -1.37
N ILE A 35 4.58 6.68 -2.55
CA ILE A 35 5.57 5.61 -2.64
C ILE A 35 6.94 6.16 -2.35
N PRO A 36 7.65 5.61 -1.34
CA PRO A 36 8.99 6.06 -1.03
C PRO A 36 9.91 5.86 -2.24
N GLY A 37 10.86 6.77 -2.42
CA GLY A 37 11.82 6.70 -3.52
C GLY A 37 12.60 5.38 -3.55
N GLU A 38 12.78 4.73 -2.42
CA GLU A 38 13.39 3.41 -2.33
C GLU A 38 12.37 2.41 -1.78
N ILE A 39 11.83 1.55 -2.65
CA ILE A 39 11.10 0.38 -2.20
C ILE A 39 12.14 -0.70 -1.91
N LYS A 40 12.42 -0.99 -0.63
CA LYS A 40 13.17 -2.18 -0.25
C LYS A 40 12.34 -3.40 -0.63
N LYS A 41 12.51 -3.88 -1.85
CA LYS A 41 11.90 -5.13 -2.33
C LYS A 41 12.54 -6.25 -1.53
N ILE A 42 11.82 -6.82 -0.57
CA ILE A 42 12.23 -8.07 0.09
C ILE A 42 12.09 -9.16 -0.96
N MET A 43 13.14 -9.39 -1.74
CA MET A 43 13.25 -10.55 -2.63
C MET A 43 13.69 -11.75 -1.78
N SER A 44 12.81 -12.22 -0.89
CA SER A 44 12.98 -13.55 -0.30
C SER A 44 12.42 -14.56 -1.30
N LEU A 45 13.31 -15.15 -2.08
CA LEU A 45 13.07 -16.40 -2.77
C LEU A 45 13.80 -17.48 -1.96
N ASN A 46 13.05 -18.32 -1.24
CA ASN A 46 13.54 -19.64 -0.84
C ASN A 46 13.25 -20.60 -1.98
#